data_AF-A0A536KHJ3-F1
#
_entry.id   AF-A0A536KHJ3-F1
#
_cell.length_a   1.000
_cell.length_b   1.000
_cell.length_c   1.000
_cell.angle_alpha   90.00
_cell.angle_beta   90.00
_cell.angle_gamma   90.00
#
_symmetry.space_group_name_H-M   'P 1'
#
loop_
_entity.id
_entity.type
_entity.pdbx_description
1 polymer ?
#
loop_
_entity_poly.entity_id
_entity_poly.type
_entity_poly.pdbx_seq_one_letter_code
_entity_poly.pdbx_strand_id
1 'polypeptide(L)'
;MEKVVALCKRRGFVYPSSEIYGGLSGFYDYGPYGIALKRNIRALWWRHNVELRDDVVGLESTLIMHPEVWVASGHVDNFVDPLVQCLGECKRRYRADQLSSDRCPQCGGELSEARMFNLMFATNIGPVEDSASRAYLRPETAQGMFVDFKNVLNSMRVRVPFGIAQQGRAFRNEITPGNFVFRLREFELMEIEFFVKPGTDDHWFQYWRQLRMDWYTKVLGVHSERLRFFDHPKASLSHYSKQTTDIEYEFPFAWGELEGVADRTDFDLRVHQEHSGEDLSYLDPETNERYLPWVIEPAVSVERILITLLLDAYDEEDVRGETRVLLRFHRDVAPVQVAVMPLSKKEELIAPAREVMGLLKPWYRTEYDQTGGNIGRRYRRQDEIGTPFCITVDFDTLNDRAVTIRERDSMEQERVPVAGLVDRLRERFG
;
A
#
# COMPACT_ATOMS: atom_id res chain seq x y z
N MET A 1 6.61 -5.42 -16.49
CA MET A 1 7.15 -5.73 -15.14
C MET A 1 8.67 -5.54 -15.06
N GLU A 2 9.48 -6.26 -15.85
CA GLU A 2 10.96 -6.22 -15.74
C GLU A 2 11.56 -4.81 -15.80
N LYS A 3 11.11 -3.97 -16.74
CA LYS A 3 11.57 -2.58 -16.85
C LYS A 3 11.32 -1.76 -15.58
N VAL A 4 10.15 -1.93 -14.96
CA VAL A 4 9.77 -1.26 -13.70
C VAL A 4 10.60 -1.77 -12.54
N VAL A 5 10.84 -3.09 -12.45
CA VAL A 5 11.72 -3.67 -11.42
C VAL A 5 13.15 -3.13 -11.55
N ALA A 6 13.67 -3.06 -12.78
CA ALA A 6 14.99 -2.50 -13.05
C ALA A 6 15.07 -1.00 -12.72
N LEU A 7 14.03 -0.23 -13.05
CA LEU A 7 13.90 1.18 -12.67
C LEU A 7 13.90 1.34 -11.15
N CYS A 8 13.11 0.53 -10.43
CA CYS A 8 12.98 0.58 -8.98
C CYS A 8 14.34 0.42 -8.30
N LYS A 9 15.12 -0.59 -8.71
CA LYS A 9 16.46 -0.82 -8.17
C LYS A 9 17.42 0.31 -8.53
N ARG A 10 17.44 0.73 -9.80
CA ARG A 10 18.35 1.78 -10.29
C ARG A 10 18.10 3.14 -9.64
N ARG A 11 16.83 3.48 -9.38
CA ARG A 11 16.43 4.79 -8.84
C ARG A 11 16.23 4.81 -7.34
N GLY A 12 16.15 3.68 -6.67
CA GLY A 12 16.03 3.62 -5.22
C GLY A 12 14.59 3.70 -4.71
N PHE A 13 13.71 2.96 -5.40
CA PHE A 13 12.37 2.65 -4.88
C PHE A 13 12.40 1.39 -4.02
N VAL A 14 12.92 0.27 -4.55
CA VAL A 14 12.86 -1.03 -3.89
C VAL A 14 14.15 -1.81 -4.12
N TYR A 15 14.63 -2.45 -3.07
CA TYR A 15 15.80 -3.32 -3.07
C TYR A 15 15.43 -4.70 -2.52
N PRO A 16 16.02 -5.81 -3.03
CA PRO A 16 15.95 -7.09 -2.33
C PRO A 16 16.50 -6.94 -0.91
N SER A 17 15.75 -7.36 0.11
CA SER A 17 16.25 -7.22 1.48
C SER A 17 17.45 -8.13 1.69
N SER A 18 18.48 -7.61 2.38
CA SER A 18 19.74 -8.33 2.63
C SER A 18 20.46 -8.78 1.34
N GLU A 19 20.40 -7.98 0.27
CA GLU A 19 20.95 -8.33 -1.05
C GLU A 19 22.41 -8.79 -1.02
N ILE A 20 23.28 -8.14 -0.22
CA ILE A 20 24.70 -8.51 -0.13
C ILE A 20 24.94 -9.90 0.49
N TYR A 21 23.93 -10.48 1.15
CA TYR A 21 23.93 -11.83 1.70
C TYR A 21 23.20 -12.84 0.80
N GLY A 22 22.84 -12.46 -0.42
CA GLY A 22 22.09 -13.29 -1.37
C GLY A 22 20.58 -13.02 -1.40
N GLY A 23 20.11 -12.06 -0.60
CA GLY A 23 18.70 -11.71 -0.51
C GLY A 23 17.87 -12.67 0.33
N LEU A 24 16.71 -12.21 0.80
CA LEU A 24 15.72 -13.06 1.48
C LEU A 24 14.39 -13.03 0.72
N SER A 25 14.00 -14.18 0.14
CA SER A 25 12.79 -14.27 -0.70
C SER A 25 11.53 -13.87 0.08
N GLY A 26 10.73 -12.98 -0.53
CA GLY A 26 9.52 -12.42 0.06
C GLY A 26 9.74 -11.20 0.98
N PHE A 27 10.98 -10.72 1.10
CA PHE A 27 11.33 -9.53 1.88
C PHE A 27 12.07 -8.50 1.02
N TYR A 28 11.66 -7.24 1.13
CA TYR A 28 12.21 -6.14 0.35
C TYR A 28 12.39 -4.90 1.23
N ASP A 29 13.44 -4.13 0.92
CA ASP A 29 13.72 -2.86 1.56
C ASP A 29 13.31 -1.71 0.63
N TYR A 30 12.75 -0.64 1.19
CA TYR A 30 12.30 0.53 0.43
C TYR A 30 13.35 1.63 0.50
N GLY A 31 13.94 1.95 -0.66
CA GLY A 31 14.95 3.02 -0.80
C GLY A 31 14.35 4.43 -0.61
N PRO A 32 15.15 5.49 -0.78
CA PRO A 32 14.73 6.87 -0.48
C PRO A 32 13.41 7.29 -1.14
N TYR A 33 13.19 6.96 -2.42
CA TYR A 33 11.93 7.31 -3.10
C TYR A 33 10.82 6.31 -2.80
N GLY A 34 11.15 5.06 -2.51
CA GLY A 34 10.18 4.04 -2.11
C GLY A 34 9.56 4.36 -0.77
N ILE A 35 10.37 4.73 0.23
CA ILE A 35 9.84 5.11 1.54
C ILE A 35 9.02 6.40 1.46
N ALA A 36 9.44 7.38 0.65
CA ALA A 36 8.65 8.59 0.41
C ALA A 36 7.29 8.25 -0.25
N LEU A 37 7.28 7.40 -1.28
CA LEU A 37 6.05 6.93 -1.93
C LEU A 37 5.12 6.22 -0.94
N LYS A 38 5.64 5.25 -0.16
CA LYS A 38 4.86 4.54 0.86
C LYS A 38 4.28 5.47 1.91
N ARG A 39 5.05 6.46 2.37
CA ARG A 39 4.56 7.48 3.31
C ARG A 39 3.42 8.30 2.72
N ASN A 40 3.54 8.70 1.45
CA ASN A 40 2.48 9.47 0.78
C ASN A 40 1.21 8.64 0.62
N ILE A 41 1.32 7.37 0.20
CA ILE A 41 0.18 6.44 0.11
C ILE A 41 -0.53 6.33 1.46
N ARG A 42 0.21 6.04 2.53
CA ARG A 42 -0.35 5.92 3.89
C ARG A 42 -1.03 7.21 4.36
N ALA A 43 -0.38 8.36 4.16
CA ALA A 43 -0.92 9.65 4.58
C ALA A 43 -2.19 10.01 3.81
N LEU A 44 -2.22 9.80 2.48
CA LEU A 44 -3.41 10.03 1.66
C LEU A 44 -4.56 9.09 2.05
N TRP A 45 -4.25 7.82 2.32
CA TRP A 45 -5.25 6.87 2.78
C TRP A 45 -5.82 7.30 4.14
N TRP A 46 -4.97 7.62 5.12
CA TRP A 46 -5.40 8.04 6.45
C TRP A 46 -6.26 9.30 6.40
N ARG A 47 -5.82 10.29 5.60
CA ARG A 47 -6.57 11.52 5.40
C ARG A 47 -7.97 11.26 4.85
N HIS A 48 -8.12 10.43 3.82
CA HIS A 48 -9.43 10.21 3.18
C HIS A 48 -10.36 9.28 3.97
N ASN A 49 -9.80 8.35 4.74
CA ASN A 49 -10.58 7.33 5.43
C ASN A 49 -10.76 7.60 6.92
N VAL A 50 -10.03 8.57 7.49
CA VAL A 50 -10.12 8.93 8.90
C VAL A 50 -10.32 10.44 9.04
N GLU A 51 -9.38 11.27 8.60
CA GLU A 51 -9.41 12.72 8.91
C GLU A 51 -10.51 13.51 8.21
N LEU A 52 -10.93 13.07 7.02
CA LEU A 52 -12.01 13.68 6.23
C LEU A 52 -13.38 13.08 6.55
N ARG A 53 -13.46 12.20 7.55
CA ARG A 53 -14.67 11.48 7.95
C ARG A 53 -14.99 11.78 9.41
N ASP A 54 -16.29 11.79 9.73
CA ASP A 54 -16.78 11.93 11.10
C ASP A 54 -17.16 10.58 11.74
N ASP A 55 -17.14 9.51 10.95
CA ASP A 55 -17.65 8.18 11.30
C ASP A 55 -16.54 7.11 11.35
N VAL A 56 -15.26 7.47 11.23
CA VAL A 56 -14.14 6.51 11.34
C VAL A 56 -13.09 7.04 12.30
N VAL A 57 -12.66 6.19 13.23
CA VAL A 57 -11.61 6.50 14.22
C VAL A 57 -10.38 5.62 14.01
N GLY A 58 -9.22 6.07 14.48
CA GLY A 58 -7.95 5.33 14.33
C GLY A 58 -7.64 4.40 15.50
N LEU A 59 -7.00 3.27 15.22
CA LEU A 59 -6.39 2.36 16.19
C LEU A 59 -5.00 1.90 15.70
N GLU A 60 -4.09 1.65 16.62
CA GLU A 60 -2.86 0.90 16.37
C GLU A 60 -2.73 -0.21 17.42
N SER A 61 -2.80 -1.47 16.98
CA SER A 61 -2.58 -2.63 17.83
C SER A 61 -1.17 -3.21 17.66
N THR A 62 -0.74 -3.98 18.65
CA THR A 62 0.55 -4.69 18.62
C THR A 62 0.62 -5.74 17.50
N LEU A 63 1.84 -6.09 17.08
CA LEU A 63 2.09 -7.15 16.09
C LEU A 63 1.90 -8.56 16.68
N ILE A 64 2.09 -8.69 18.00
CA ILE A 64 1.98 -9.95 18.74
C ILE A 64 0.82 -9.82 19.71
N MET A 65 -0.24 -10.58 19.46
CA MET A 65 -1.44 -10.63 20.30
C MET A 65 -1.48 -11.94 21.08
N HIS A 66 -2.38 -12.01 22.09
CA HIS A 66 -2.61 -13.24 22.83
C HIS A 66 -2.97 -14.40 21.87
N PRO A 67 -2.38 -15.61 21.99
CA PRO A 67 -2.57 -16.69 21.02
C PRO A 67 -4.03 -17.08 20.78
N GLU A 68 -4.85 -17.04 21.84
CA GLU A 68 -6.29 -17.32 21.76
C GLU A 68 -7.05 -16.42 20.80
N VAL A 69 -6.56 -15.21 20.47
CA VAL A 69 -7.15 -14.35 19.43
C VAL A 69 -7.12 -15.05 18.07
N TRP A 70 -6.03 -15.75 17.77
CA TRP A 70 -5.84 -16.48 16.52
C TRP A 70 -6.56 -17.84 16.50
N VAL A 71 -6.84 -18.39 17.68
CA VAL A 71 -7.70 -19.58 17.84
C VAL A 71 -9.15 -19.19 17.59
N ALA A 72 -9.65 -18.16 18.30
CA ALA A 72 -11.03 -17.68 18.20
C ALA A 72 -11.40 -17.24 16.77
N SER A 73 -10.49 -16.53 16.10
CA SER A 73 -10.68 -16.11 14.70
C SER A 73 -10.47 -17.25 13.68
N GLY A 74 -10.09 -18.44 14.13
CA GLY A 74 -9.89 -19.62 13.27
C GLY A 74 -8.58 -19.61 12.45
N HIS A 75 -7.70 -18.63 12.66
CA HIS A 75 -6.43 -18.54 11.92
C HIS A 75 -5.46 -19.70 12.21
N VAL A 76 -5.45 -20.22 13.43
CA VAL A 76 -4.59 -21.36 13.80
C VAL A 76 -4.95 -22.62 12.98
N ASP A 77 -6.23 -22.83 12.69
CA ASP A 77 -6.69 -24.05 12.02
C ASP A 77 -6.88 -23.85 10.51
N ASN A 78 -7.34 -22.68 10.07
CA ASN A 78 -7.83 -22.47 8.71
C ASN A 78 -6.93 -21.56 7.84
N PHE A 79 -5.95 -20.86 8.42
CA PHE A 79 -5.03 -20.00 7.65
C PHE A 79 -3.90 -20.81 7.01
N VAL A 80 -4.29 -21.75 6.15
CA VAL A 80 -3.42 -22.81 5.61
C VAL A 80 -3.46 -22.87 4.09
N ASP A 81 -2.31 -23.13 3.47
CA ASP A 81 -2.18 -23.40 2.04
C ASP A 81 -1.73 -24.86 1.78
N PRO A 82 -2.14 -25.47 0.65
CA PRO A 82 -1.66 -26.80 0.27
C PRO A 82 -0.22 -26.72 -0.23
N LEU A 83 0.72 -27.25 0.56
CA LEU A 83 2.16 -27.25 0.29
C LEU A 83 2.60 -28.58 -0.32
N VAL A 84 3.33 -28.50 -1.44
CA VAL A 84 4.09 -29.62 -2.02
C VAL A 84 5.57 -29.28 -2.13
N GLN A 85 6.43 -30.30 -2.09
CA GLN A 85 7.87 -30.16 -2.23
C GLN A 85 8.39 -31.02 -3.38
N CYS A 86 9.28 -30.47 -4.21
CA CYS A 86 10.00 -31.25 -5.21
C CYS A 86 10.91 -32.29 -4.55
N LEU A 87 10.72 -33.56 -4.89
CA LEU A 87 11.53 -34.70 -4.46
C LEU A 87 12.79 -34.89 -5.33
N GLY A 88 12.86 -34.21 -6.47
CA GLY A 88 14.05 -34.13 -7.32
C GLY A 88 15.17 -33.24 -6.76
N GLU A 89 16.03 -32.71 -7.63
CA GLU A 89 17.28 -32.03 -7.23
C GLU A 89 17.05 -30.65 -6.60
N CYS A 90 16.08 -29.87 -7.07
CA CYS A 90 15.94 -28.47 -6.62
C CYS A 90 15.35 -28.31 -5.21
N LYS A 91 14.67 -29.33 -4.68
CA LYS A 91 13.99 -29.35 -3.36
C LYS A 91 13.07 -28.15 -3.06
N ARG A 92 12.66 -27.41 -4.09
CA ARG A 92 11.80 -26.23 -3.96
C ARG A 92 10.40 -26.61 -3.50
N ARG A 93 9.76 -25.66 -2.83
CA ARG A 93 8.40 -25.76 -2.29
C ARG A 93 7.45 -24.92 -3.14
N TYR A 94 6.26 -25.43 -3.35
CA TYR A 94 5.22 -24.81 -4.18
C TYR A 94 3.86 -24.94 -3.51
N ARG A 95 2.98 -24.00 -3.87
CA ARG A 95 1.55 -24.12 -3.63
C ARG A 95 0.93 -25.08 -4.62
N ALA A 96 0.31 -26.16 -4.14
CA ALA A 96 -0.21 -27.23 -4.97
C ALA A 96 -1.33 -26.75 -5.91
N ASP A 97 -2.19 -25.87 -5.39
CA ASP A 97 -3.31 -25.25 -6.10
C ASP A 97 -2.88 -24.26 -7.20
N GLN A 98 -1.61 -23.88 -7.23
CA GLN A 98 -1.05 -22.97 -8.23
C GLN A 98 -0.22 -23.68 -9.31
N LEU A 99 -0.08 -25.00 -9.21
CA LEU A 99 0.64 -25.80 -10.21
C LEU A 99 -0.32 -26.29 -11.29
N SER A 100 0.13 -26.22 -12.54
CA SER A 100 -0.58 -26.79 -13.69
C SER A 100 -0.22 -28.24 -13.98
N SER A 101 0.68 -28.84 -13.19
CA SER A 101 1.22 -30.18 -13.38
C SER A 101 1.66 -30.79 -12.06
N ASP A 102 1.58 -32.12 -11.97
CA ASP A 102 2.09 -32.92 -10.83
C ASP A 102 3.62 -33.07 -10.82
N ARG A 103 4.33 -32.34 -11.68
CA ARG A 103 5.79 -32.33 -11.78
C ARG A 103 6.34 -30.96 -11.41
N CYS A 104 7.52 -30.95 -10.83
CA CYS A 104 8.22 -29.72 -10.47
C CYS A 104 8.48 -28.86 -11.71
N PRO A 105 8.01 -27.60 -11.75
CA PRO A 105 8.17 -26.74 -12.92
C PRO A 105 9.63 -26.36 -13.20
N GLN A 106 10.50 -26.44 -12.19
CA GLN A 106 11.92 -26.08 -12.34
C GLN A 106 12.78 -27.21 -12.91
N CYS A 107 12.53 -28.46 -12.54
CA CYS A 107 13.44 -29.57 -12.85
C CYS A 107 12.75 -30.86 -13.30
N GLY A 108 11.42 -30.86 -13.46
CA GLY A 108 10.63 -32.03 -13.87
C GLY A 108 10.55 -33.16 -12.83
N GLY A 109 11.12 -32.96 -11.63
CA GLY A 109 11.09 -33.95 -10.55
C GLY A 109 9.67 -34.21 -10.01
N GLU A 110 9.47 -35.37 -9.39
CA GLU A 110 8.22 -35.71 -8.69
C GLU A 110 7.97 -34.75 -7.50
N LEU A 111 6.70 -34.49 -7.20
CA LEU A 111 6.27 -33.68 -6.07
C LEU A 111 5.80 -34.59 -4.92
N SER A 112 6.02 -34.16 -3.68
CA SER A 112 5.47 -34.84 -2.51
C SER A 112 3.94 -34.78 -2.49
N GLU A 113 3.32 -35.61 -1.65
CA GLU A 113 1.92 -35.40 -1.28
C GLU A 113 1.70 -34.00 -0.71
N ALA A 114 0.52 -33.44 -0.99
CA ALA A 114 0.13 -32.13 -0.50
C ALA A 114 -0.17 -32.20 1.00
N ARG A 115 0.38 -31.25 1.76
CA ARG A 115 0.09 -31.07 3.19
C ARG A 115 -0.39 -29.66 3.45
N MET A 116 -1.33 -29.47 4.36
CA MET A 116 -1.78 -28.13 4.75
C MET A 116 -0.70 -27.46 5.61
N PHE A 117 -0.27 -26.28 5.20
CA PHE A 117 0.77 -25.50 5.84
C PHE A 117 0.21 -24.17 6.34
N ASN A 118 0.23 -23.95 7.65
CA ASN A 118 -0.26 -22.70 8.25
C ASN A 118 0.70 -21.54 7.90
N LEU A 119 0.12 -20.44 7.41
CA LEU A 119 0.85 -19.28 6.92
C LEU A 119 1.21 -18.28 8.04
N MET A 120 0.82 -18.49 9.29
CA MET A 120 1.24 -17.59 10.37
C MET A 120 2.70 -17.83 10.74
N PHE A 121 3.44 -16.75 10.98
CA PHE A 121 4.76 -16.82 11.60
C PHE A 121 4.61 -17.04 13.10
N ALA A 122 5.09 -18.17 13.61
CA ALA A 122 5.16 -18.44 15.04
C ALA A 122 6.45 -17.84 15.65
N THR A 123 6.35 -17.43 16.90
CA THR A 123 7.46 -16.99 17.76
C THR A 123 7.23 -17.44 19.20
N ASN A 124 8.15 -17.14 20.12
CA ASN A 124 8.02 -17.46 21.54
C ASN A 124 8.13 -16.17 22.38
N ILE A 125 7.26 -16.00 23.36
CA ILE A 125 7.28 -14.89 24.33
C ILE A 125 7.93 -15.36 25.63
N GLY A 126 9.03 -14.72 26.00
CA GLY A 126 9.75 -15.00 27.25
C GLY A 126 11.00 -15.86 27.06
N PRO A 127 11.71 -16.16 28.16
CA PRO A 127 13.05 -16.73 28.11
C PRO A 127 13.09 -18.25 27.88
N VAL A 128 11.94 -18.93 27.98
CA VAL A 128 11.83 -20.39 27.83
C VAL A 128 10.96 -20.69 26.62
N GLU A 129 11.50 -21.47 25.69
CA GLU A 129 10.77 -21.96 24.53
C GLU A 129 9.97 -23.20 24.94
N ASP A 130 8.70 -23.01 25.30
CA ASP A 130 7.75 -24.08 25.56
C ASP A 130 6.43 -23.78 24.83
N SER A 131 5.47 -24.71 24.86
CA SER A 131 4.21 -24.51 24.17
C SER A 131 3.35 -23.38 24.74
N ALA A 132 3.57 -23.01 26.02
CA ALA A 132 2.85 -21.91 26.66
C ALA A 132 3.41 -20.54 26.26
N SER A 133 4.68 -20.48 25.83
CA SER A 133 5.28 -19.24 25.30
C SER A 133 4.97 -18.98 23.82
N ARG A 134 4.35 -19.93 23.10
CA ARG A 134 4.08 -19.76 21.67
C ARG A 134 3.16 -18.56 21.40
N ALA A 135 3.57 -17.71 20.48
CA ALA A 135 2.79 -16.61 19.95
C ALA A 135 2.95 -16.49 18.43
N TYR A 136 2.27 -15.52 17.83
CA TYR A 136 2.27 -15.33 16.39
C TYR A 136 2.48 -13.86 16.04
N LEU A 137 3.18 -13.63 14.93
CA LEU A 137 3.12 -12.35 14.24
C LEU A 137 1.80 -12.30 13.47
N ARG A 138 1.03 -11.23 13.66
CA ARG A 138 -0.30 -11.09 13.07
C ARG A 138 -0.28 -11.21 11.52
N PRO A 139 -1.17 -12.01 10.91
CA PRO A 139 -1.31 -12.13 9.46
C PRO A 139 -2.21 -11.06 8.81
N GLU A 140 -2.92 -10.30 9.64
CA GLU A 140 -3.82 -9.19 9.31
C GLU A 140 -3.86 -8.19 10.50
N THR A 141 -4.45 -7.01 10.32
CA THR A 141 -4.60 -6.01 11.38
C THR A 141 -6.02 -5.97 11.97
N ALA A 142 -7.01 -6.48 11.23
CA ALA A 142 -8.42 -6.62 11.61
C ALA A 142 -8.67 -7.04 13.06
N GLN A 143 -8.02 -8.13 13.49
CA GLN A 143 -8.21 -8.70 14.84
C GLN A 143 -7.98 -7.71 15.99
N GLY A 144 -7.07 -6.75 15.83
CA GLY A 144 -6.86 -5.68 16.80
C GLY A 144 -8.11 -4.81 17.00
N MET A 145 -8.81 -4.50 15.91
CA MET A 145 -9.99 -3.64 15.93
C MET A 145 -11.20 -4.36 16.53
N PHE A 146 -11.31 -5.67 16.34
CA PHE A 146 -12.36 -6.47 16.97
C PHE A 146 -12.18 -6.61 18.49
N VAL A 147 -10.97 -6.93 18.96
CA VAL A 147 -10.73 -7.09 20.41
C VAL A 147 -10.85 -5.76 21.17
N ASP A 148 -10.55 -4.63 20.51
CA ASP A 148 -10.69 -3.30 21.09
C ASP A 148 -12.04 -2.62 20.79
N PHE A 149 -12.99 -3.31 20.15
CA PHE A 149 -14.30 -2.76 19.76
C PHE A 149 -14.99 -2.02 20.92
N LYS A 150 -15.07 -2.65 22.10
CA LYS A 150 -15.68 -2.04 23.29
C LYS A 150 -14.87 -0.88 23.86
N ASN A 151 -13.55 -0.97 23.84
CA ASN A 151 -12.68 0.12 24.31
C ASN A 151 -12.88 1.37 23.44
N VAL A 152 -12.93 1.20 22.12
CA VAL A 152 -13.15 2.29 21.17
C VAL A 152 -14.56 2.85 21.30
N LEU A 153 -15.58 1.98 21.33
CA LEU A 153 -16.98 2.39 21.50
C LEU A 153 -17.17 3.27 22.74
N ASN A 154 -16.59 2.86 23.88
CA ASN A 154 -16.72 3.56 25.15
C ASN A 154 -15.93 4.86 25.21
N SER A 155 -14.70 4.87 24.69
CA SER A 155 -13.80 6.03 24.78
C SER A 155 -14.16 7.14 23.78
N MET A 156 -14.53 6.75 22.56
CA MET A 156 -14.81 7.69 21.46
C MET A 156 -16.28 8.11 21.39
N ARG A 157 -17.17 7.41 22.10
CA ARG A 157 -18.63 7.66 22.11
C ARG A 157 -19.25 7.67 20.70
N VAL A 158 -18.65 6.90 19.80
CA VAL A 158 -19.13 6.66 18.44
C VAL A 158 -20.46 5.89 18.47
N ARG A 159 -21.23 6.00 17.39
CA ARG A 159 -22.52 5.30 17.23
C ARG A 159 -22.50 4.52 15.94
N VAL A 160 -23.17 3.36 15.92
CA VAL A 160 -23.31 2.58 14.69
C VAL A 160 -24.22 3.36 13.71
N PRO A 161 -23.82 3.55 12.44
CA PRO A 161 -22.63 3.01 11.81
C PRO A 161 -21.36 3.84 12.09
N PHE A 162 -20.25 3.15 12.37
CA PHE A 162 -18.91 3.75 12.49
C PHE A 162 -17.83 2.74 12.12
N GLY A 163 -16.63 3.23 11.79
CA GLY A 163 -15.46 2.41 11.52
C GLY A 163 -14.32 2.59 12.49
N ILE A 164 -13.49 1.56 12.58
CA ILE A 164 -12.15 1.63 13.15
C ILE A 164 -11.18 1.38 12.00
N ALA A 165 -10.19 2.26 11.82
CA ALA A 165 -9.17 2.14 10.80
C ALA A 165 -7.81 1.88 11.45
N GLN A 166 -7.02 1.02 10.82
CA GLN A 166 -5.66 0.72 11.25
C GLN A 166 -4.70 0.65 10.06
N GLN A 167 -3.48 1.14 10.28
CA GLN A 167 -2.34 0.92 9.40
C GLN A 167 -1.25 0.19 10.18
N GLY A 168 -0.63 -0.83 9.60
CA GLY A 168 0.52 -1.45 10.25
C GLY A 168 1.02 -2.71 9.54
N ARG A 169 2.10 -3.28 10.07
CA ARG A 169 2.71 -4.48 9.48
C ARG A 169 1.86 -5.72 9.73
N ALA A 170 1.92 -6.64 8.78
CA ALA A 170 1.40 -7.99 8.86
C ALA A 170 2.35 -8.97 8.18
N PHE A 171 2.24 -10.24 8.56
CA PHE A 171 3.18 -11.28 8.17
C PHE A 171 2.44 -12.52 7.70
N ARG A 172 2.75 -12.97 6.48
CA ARG A 172 2.22 -14.23 5.92
C ARG A 172 3.40 -15.06 5.45
N ASN A 173 3.56 -16.27 5.96
CA ASN A 173 4.66 -17.18 5.63
C ASN A 173 4.45 -17.84 4.27
N GLU A 174 4.34 -17.00 3.24
CA GLU A 174 4.02 -17.35 1.87
C GLU A 174 4.96 -18.44 1.35
N ILE A 175 4.37 -19.51 0.79
CA ILE A 175 5.10 -20.68 0.31
C ILE A 175 5.93 -20.29 -0.92
N THR A 176 5.32 -19.54 -1.84
CA THR A 176 5.96 -19.12 -3.08
C THR A 176 5.79 -17.61 -3.27
N PRO A 177 6.66 -16.79 -2.63
CA PRO A 177 6.74 -15.38 -2.92
C PRO A 177 7.05 -15.15 -4.41
N GLY A 178 6.53 -14.08 -5.00
CA GLY A 178 6.61 -13.90 -6.44
C GLY A 178 6.09 -12.56 -6.93
N ASN A 179 6.31 -12.30 -8.22
CA ASN A 179 5.89 -11.08 -8.90
C ASN A 179 6.34 -9.79 -8.18
N PHE A 180 7.62 -9.77 -7.78
CA PHE A 180 8.26 -8.64 -7.09
C PHE A 180 7.60 -8.37 -5.73
N VAL A 181 7.14 -7.14 -5.45
CA VAL A 181 6.48 -6.79 -4.18
C VAL A 181 5.00 -7.17 -4.11
N PHE A 182 4.47 -7.89 -5.11
CA PHE A 182 3.06 -8.29 -5.15
C PHE A 182 2.73 -9.41 -4.15
N ARG A 183 3.65 -10.39 -3.97
CA ARG A 183 3.52 -11.45 -2.97
C ARG A 183 4.72 -11.47 -2.03
N LEU A 184 4.46 -11.02 -0.80
CA LEU A 184 5.46 -10.78 0.24
C LEU A 184 5.20 -11.64 1.47
N ARG A 185 6.22 -11.73 2.32
CA ARG A 185 6.10 -12.33 3.66
C ARG A 185 5.90 -11.32 4.77
N GLU A 186 6.32 -10.09 4.51
CA GLU A 186 6.16 -8.94 5.38
C GLU A 186 5.69 -7.77 4.52
N PHE A 187 4.61 -7.14 4.94
CA PHE A 187 3.98 -6.03 4.22
C PHE A 187 3.18 -5.16 5.20
N GLU A 188 2.73 -4.00 4.74
CA GLU A 188 1.91 -3.08 5.52
C GLU A 188 0.48 -3.11 5.00
N LEU A 189 -0.46 -3.34 5.90
CA LEU A 189 -1.89 -3.30 5.62
C LEU A 189 -2.48 -1.96 6.06
N MET A 190 -3.56 -1.58 5.37
CA MET A 190 -4.46 -0.51 5.74
C MET A 190 -5.87 -1.11 5.66
N GLU A 191 -6.51 -1.26 6.81
CA GLU A 191 -7.78 -1.96 6.96
C GLU A 191 -8.76 -1.08 7.74
N ILE A 192 -10.05 -1.25 7.45
CA ILE A 192 -11.14 -0.58 8.15
C ILE A 192 -12.16 -1.64 8.53
N GLU A 193 -12.52 -1.74 9.80
CA GLU A 193 -13.70 -2.49 10.23
C GLU A 193 -14.85 -1.50 10.39
N PHE A 194 -15.78 -1.47 9.44
CA PHE A 194 -16.94 -0.59 9.47
C PHE A 194 -18.16 -1.31 10.02
N PHE A 195 -18.48 -1.02 11.28
CA PHE A 195 -19.56 -1.63 12.05
C PHE A 195 -20.90 -1.01 11.67
N VAL A 196 -21.86 -1.84 11.26
CA VAL A 196 -23.17 -1.45 10.77
C VAL A 196 -24.31 -2.22 11.46
N LYS A 197 -25.53 -1.68 11.41
CA LYS A 197 -26.71 -2.39 11.92
C LYS A 197 -27.06 -3.55 10.96
N PRO A 198 -27.32 -4.77 11.45
CA PRO A 198 -27.77 -5.88 10.60
C PRO A 198 -29.00 -5.48 9.76
N GLY A 199 -28.98 -5.80 8.47
CA GLY A 199 -30.02 -5.40 7.51
C GLY A 199 -29.74 -4.07 6.81
N THR A 200 -28.66 -3.35 7.17
CA THR A 200 -28.16 -2.17 6.44
C THR A 200 -26.84 -2.42 5.72
N ASP A 201 -26.26 -3.60 5.91
CA ASP A 201 -24.96 -4.05 5.40
C ASP A 201 -24.86 -3.96 3.87
N ASP A 202 -25.86 -4.40 3.11
CA ASP A 202 -25.83 -4.31 1.63
C ASP A 202 -25.65 -2.87 1.14
N HIS A 203 -26.24 -1.88 1.80
CA HIS A 203 -26.05 -0.47 1.46
C HIS A 203 -24.61 -0.02 1.72
N TRP A 204 -24.07 -0.35 2.89
CA TRP A 204 -22.72 0.04 3.29
C TRP A 204 -21.65 -0.68 2.50
N PHE A 205 -21.88 -1.94 2.11
CA PHE A 205 -21.02 -2.70 1.21
C PHE A 205 -20.88 -1.99 -0.14
N GLN A 206 -22.00 -1.59 -0.77
CA GLN A 206 -21.95 -0.84 -2.03
C GLN A 206 -21.31 0.55 -1.87
N TYR A 207 -21.59 1.23 -0.76
CA TYR A 207 -20.97 2.51 -0.43
C TYR A 207 -19.43 2.40 -0.38
N TRP A 208 -18.91 1.44 0.38
CA TRP A 208 -17.47 1.24 0.51
C TRP A 208 -16.84 0.80 -0.80
N ARG A 209 -17.44 -0.13 -1.55
CA ARG A 209 -16.94 -0.51 -2.90
C ARG A 209 -16.70 0.71 -3.79
N GLN A 210 -17.70 1.59 -3.90
CA GLN A 210 -17.58 2.77 -4.75
C GLN A 210 -16.60 3.80 -4.18
N LEU A 211 -16.63 4.04 -2.87
CA LEU A 211 -15.71 4.97 -2.21
C LEU A 211 -14.24 4.57 -2.42
N ARG A 212 -13.95 3.27 -2.31
CA ARG A 212 -12.60 2.73 -2.51
C ARG A 212 -12.15 2.83 -3.96
N MET A 213 -13.01 2.50 -4.94
CA MET A 213 -12.74 2.69 -6.37
C MET A 213 -12.48 4.17 -6.72
N ASP A 214 -13.29 5.07 -6.16
CA ASP A 214 -13.14 6.51 -6.33
C ASP A 214 -11.81 7.01 -5.74
N TRP A 215 -11.35 6.45 -4.63
CA TRP A 215 -10.06 6.81 -4.04
C TRP A 215 -8.90 6.50 -5.01
N TYR A 216 -8.91 5.33 -5.66
CA TYR A 216 -7.88 5.00 -6.66
C TYR A 216 -7.89 5.94 -7.87
N THR A 217 -9.08 6.18 -8.44
CA THR A 217 -9.21 6.94 -9.69
C THR A 217 -9.09 8.45 -9.48
N LYS A 218 -9.69 8.99 -8.42
CA LYS A 218 -9.81 10.45 -8.19
C LYS A 218 -8.72 11.01 -7.29
N VAL A 219 -8.14 10.21 -6.39
CA VAL A 219 -7.11 10.68 -5.44
C VAL A 219 -5.72 10.23 -5.86
N LEU A 220 -5.57 8.96 -6.21
CA LEU A 220 -4.29 8.41 -6.63
C LEU A 220 -4.01 8.54 -8.14
N GLY A 221 -5.03 8.87 -8.93
CA GLY A 221 -4.91 9.06 -10.38
C GLY A 221 -4.65 7.77 -11.15
N VAL A 222 -5.09 6.62 -10.63
CA VAL A 222 -4.98 5.34 -11.34
C VAL A 222 -5.97 5.32 -12.51
N HIS A 223 -5.51 4.87 -13.67
CA HIS A 223 -6.31 4.77 -14.88
C HIS A 223 -7.50 3.81 -14.70
N SER A 224 -8.72 4.34 -14.82
CA SER A 224 -9.96 3.60 -14.54
C SER A 224 -10.16 2.38 -15.43
N GLU A 225 -9.66 2.40 -16.66
CA GLU A 225 -9.74 1.31 -17.63
C GLU A 225 -8.92 0.08 -17.22
N ARG A 226 -7.98 0.24 -16.29
CA ARG A 226 -7.17 -0.85 -15.72
C ARG A 226 -7.69 -1.34 -14.37
N LEU A 227 -8.82 -0.79 -13.91
CA LEU A 227 -9.47 -1.18 -12.68
C LEU A 227 -10.81 -1.83 -12.97
N ARG A 228 -11.17 -2.86 -12.19
CA ARG A 228 -12.50 -3.45 -12.24
C ARG A 228 -12.92 -3.95 -10.87
N PHE A 229 -14.22 -4.11 -10.69
CA PHE A 229 -14.75 -4.92 -9.60
C PHE A 229 -14.80 -6.39 -10.03
N PHE A 230 -14.36 -7.27 -9.14
CA PHE A 230 -14.48 -8.71 -9.28
C PHE A 230 -15.23 -9.28 -8.07
N ASP A 231 -16.50 -9.61 -8.28
CA ASP A 231 -17.35 -10.19 -7.23
C ASP A 231 -17.05 -11.69 -7.11
N HIS A 232 -16.69 -12.12 -5.90
CA HIS A 232 -16.30 -13.51 -5.66
C HIS A 232 -17.48 -14.45 -5.88
N PRO A 233 -17.31 -15.55 -6.63
CA PRO A 233 -18.30 -16.61 -6.68
C PRO A 233 -18.56 -17.18 -5.29
N LYS A 234 -19.80 -17.61 -5.01
CA LYS A 234 -20.17 -18.16 -3.69
C LYS A 234 -19.24 -19.29 -3.19
N ALA A 235 -18.70 -20.10 -4.09
CA ALA A 235 -17.80 -21.20 -3.76
C ALA A 235 -16.39 -20.74 -3.33
N SER A 236 -16.04 -19.48 -3.61
CA SER A 236 -14.75 -18.86 -3.30
C SER A 236 -14.82 -17.96 -2.06
N LEU A 237 -16.01 -17.72 -1.52
CA LEU A 237 -16.18 -16.91 -0.31
C LEU A 237 -15.59 -17.62 0.90
N SER A 238 -14.88 -16.87 1.74
CA SER A 238 -14.55 -17.30 3.09
C SER A 238 -15.82 -17.67 3.85
N HIS A 239 -15.73 -18.65 4.74
CA HIS A 239 -16.88 -19.16 5.51
C HIS A 239 -17.62 -18.09 6.34
N TYR A 240 -16.96 -16.98 6.65
CA TYR A 240 -17.51 -15.84 7.39
C TYR A 240 -18.04 -14.70 6.49
N SER A 241 -17.81 -14.76 5.18
CA SER A 241 -18.17 -13.67 4.27
C SER A 241 -19.54 -13.92 3.62
N LYS A 242 -20.46 -12.96 3.77
CA LYS A 242 -21.74 -12.92 3.01
C LYS A 242 -21.48 -12.61 1.54
N GLN A 243 -20.58 -11.66 1.27
CA GLN A 243 -20.18 -11.22 -0.05
C GLN A 243 -18.81 -10.54 0.01
N THR A 244 -17.98 -10.74 -1.01
CA THR A 244 -16.67 -10.11 -1.15
C THR A 244 -16.51 -9.63 -2.59
N THR A 245 -16.02 -8.41 -2.75
CA THR A 245 -15.60 -7.84 -4.03
C THR A 245 -14.16 -7.43 -3.93
N ASP A 246 -13.36 -7.86 -4.89
CA ASP A 246 -12.03 -7.28 -5.09
C ASP A 246 -12.12 -6.12 -6.06
N ILE A 247 -11.46 -5.01 -5.72
CA ILE A 247 -10.96 -4.08 -6.73
C ILE A 247 -9.71 -4.73 -7.30
N GLU A 248 -9.75 -5.09 -8.58
CA GLU A 248 -8.61 -5.67 -9.28
C GLU A 248 -7.94 -4.63 -10.18
N TYR A 249 -6.61 -4.77 -10.31
CA TYR A 249 -5.81 -4.04 -11.29
C TYR A 249 -5.30 -5.00 -12.36
N GLU A 250 -5.22 -4.53 -13.62
CA GLU A 250 -4.64 -5.27 -14.73
C GLU A 250 -3.10 -5.29 -14.65
N PHE A 251 -2.55 -6.19 -13.83
CA PHE A 251 -1.10 -6.36 -13.77
C PHE A 251 -0.55 -7.01 -15.06
N PRO A 252 0.73 -6.80 -15.41
CA PRO A 252 1.33 -7.40 -16.60
C PRO A 252 1.30 -8.93 -16.69
N PHE A 253 0.98 -9.62 -15.58
CA PHE A 253 0.89 -11.07 -15.52
C PHE A 253 -0.56 -11.59 -15.52
N ALA A 254 -1.51 -10.84 -14.97
CA ALA A 254 -2.94 -11.13 -14.93
C ALA A 254 -3.70 -9.98 -14.24
N TRP A 255 -5.03 -9.98 -14.34
CA TRP A 255 -5.86 -9.32 -13.34
C TRP A 255 -5.54 -9.87 -11.95
N GLY A 256 -5.40 -8.98 -10.98
CA GLY A 256 -5.10 -9.36 -9.61
C GLY A 256 -5.71 -8.38 -8.62
N GLU A 257 -6.06 -8.92 -7.46
CA GLU A 257 -6.57 -8.18 -6.31
C GLU A 257 -5.62 -7.05 -5.92
N LEU A 258 -6.17 -5.83 -5.85
CA LEU A 258 -5.53 -4.64 -5.29
C LEU A 258 -6.05 -4.40 -3.87
N GLU A 259 -7.36 -4.34 -3.70
CA GLU A 259 -8.06 -4.14 -2.41
C GLU A 259 -9.30 -5.03 -2.36
N GLY A 260 -9.48 -5.73 -1.23
CA GLY A 260 -10.70 -6.49 -0.95
C GLY A 260 -11.71 -5.64 -0.19
N VAL A 261 -12.99 -5.74 -0.54
CA VAL A 261 -14.11 -5.22 0.25
C VAL A 261 -15.00 -6.41 0.60
N ALA A 262 -15.13 -6.74 1.88
CA ALA A 262 -15.88 -7.88 2.37
C ALA A 262 -17.03 -7.45 3.30
N ASP A 263 -18.13 -8.20 3.26
CA ASP A 263 -19.20 -8.16 4.26
C ASP A 263 -19.09 -9.42 5.11
N ARG A 264 -18.57 -9.26 6.33
CA ARG A 264 -18.21 -10.35 7.24
C ARG A 264 -19.32 -10.70 8.22
N THR A 265 -20.50 -10.09 8.07
CA THR A 265 -21.62 -10.22 9.01
C THR A 265 -21.18 -9.93 10.45
N ASP A 266 -21.72 -10.62 11.44
CA ASP A 266 -21.36 -10.53 12.85
C ASP A 266 -20.25 -11.52 13.28
N PHE A 267 -19.64 -12.24 12.32
CA PHE A 267 -18.74 -13.36 12.62
C PHE A 267 -17.64 -13.00 13.61
N ASP A 268 -16.89 -11.93 13.32
CA ASP A 268 -15.69 -11.58 14.09
C ASP A 268 -16.02 -11.19 15.54
N LEU A 269 -17.05 -10.36 15.75
CA LEU A 269 -17.48 -10.01 17.11
C LEU A 269 -18.11 -11.21 17.82
N ARG A 270 -18.86 -12.07 17.11
CA ARG A 270 -19.46 -13.27 17.71
C ARG A 270 -18.39 -14.23 18.22
N VAL A 271 -17.39 -14.59 17.40
CA VAL A 271 -16.38 -15.58 17.81
C VAL A 271 -15.53 -15.07 18.96
N HIS A 272 -15.18 -13.78 19.00
CA HIS A 272 -14.45 -13.19 20.13
C HIS A 272 -15.31 -13.12 21.39
N GLN A 273 -16.58 -12.76 21.28
CA GLN A 273 -17.52 -12.77 22.42
C GLN A 273 -17.66 -14.18 23.00
N GLU A 274 -17.82 -15.20 22.16
CA GLU A 274 -17.97 -16.59 22.60
C GLU A 274 -16.71 -17.14 23.26
N HIS A 275 -15.53 -16.83 22.73
CA HIS A 275 -14.25 -17.32 23.28
C HIS A 275 -13.78 -16.54 24.52
N SER A 276 -14.00 -15.23 24.57
CA SER A 276 -13.56 -14.39 25.70
C SER A 276 -14.56 -14.35 26.86
N GLY A 277 -15.86 -14.53 26.58
CA GLY A 277 -16.95 -14.33 27.53
C GLY A 277 -17.37 -12.87 27.73
N GLU A 278 -16.73 -11.91 27.06
CA GLU A 278 -17.09 -10.49 27.13
C GLU A 278 -18.23 -10.14 26.16
N ASP A 279 -19.24 -9.39 26.62
CA ASP A 279 -20.35 -8.94 25.78
C ASP A 279 -19.87 -7.86 24.79
N LEU A 280 -19.80 -8.21 23.50
CA LEU A 280 -19.42 -7.30 22.41
C LEU A 280 -20.64 -6.70 21.70
N SER A 281 -21.86 -6.92 22.16
CA SER A 281 -23.07 -6.35 21.55
C SER A 281 -23.18 -4.83 21.71
N TYR A 282 -23.74 -4.16 20.71
CA TYR A 282 -24.07 -2.74 20.74
C TYR A 282 -25.51 -2.55 21.23
N LEU A 283 -25.73 -1.57 22.12
CA LEU A 283 -27.06 -1.10 22.52
C LEU A 283 -27.34 0.21 21.80
N ASP A 284 -28.29 0.18 20.87
CA ASP A 284 -28.71 1.36 20.11
C ASP A 284 -29.48 2.33 21.03
N PRO A 285 -28.99 3.57 21.23
CA PRO A 285 -29.60 4.53 22.14
C PRO A 285 -30.94 5.10 21.62
N GLU A 286 -31.25 4.94 20.33
CA GLU A 286 -32.48 5.43 19.72
C GLU A 286 -33.59 4.37 19.77
N THR A 287 -33.24 3.11 19.49
CA THR A 287 -34.21 2.01 19.44
C THR A 287 -34.26 1.16 20.71
N ASN A 288 -33.25 1.28 21.59
CA ASN A 288 -32.99 0.38 22.73
C ASN A 288 -32.80 -1.10 22.34
N GLU A 289 -32.55 -1.38 21.06
CA GLU A 289 -32.25 -2.73 20.58
C GLU A 289 -30.79 -3.08 20.86
N ARG A 290 -30.56 -4.32 21.29
CA ARG A 290 -29.22 -4.88 21.48
C ARG A 290 -28.91 -5.88 20.37
N TYR A 291 -27.80 -5.70 19.67
CA TYR A 291 -27.38 -6.57 18.58
C TYR A 291 -25.85 -6.61 18.45
N LEU A 292 -25.32 -7.65 17.79
CA LEU A 292 -23.94 -7.63 17.30
C LEU A 292 -23.90 -6.88 15.97
N PRO A 293 -23.13 -5.79 15.86
CA PRO A 293 -22.95 -5.10 14.59
C PRO A 293 -22.37 -6.05 13.54
N TRP A 294 -22.79 -5.85 12.29
CA TRP A 294 -22.14 -6.48 11.15
C TRP A 294 -20.95 -5.64 10.69
N VAL A 295 -20.01 -6.25 9.97
CA VAL A 295 -18.76 -5.59 9.59
C VAL A 295 -18.59 -5.56 8.08
N ILE A 296 -18.36 -4.37 7.54
CA ILE A 296 -17.85 -4.16 6.19
C ILE A 296 -16.36 -3.84 6.28
N GLU A 297 -15.54 -4.64 5.60
CA GLU A 297 -14.08 -4.56 5.66
C GLU A 297 -13.48 -4.22 4.30
N PRO A 298 -13.05 -2.97 4.09
CA PRO A 298 -12.03 -2.62 3.10
C PRO A 298 -10.63 -2.95 3.62
N ALA A 299 -9.88 -3.77 2.87
CA ALA A 299 -8.54 -4.22 3.24
C ALA A 299 -7.57 -4.17 2.05
N VAL A 300 -6.43 -3.47 2.24
CA VAL A 300 -5.42 -3.31 1.19
C VAL A 300 -4.00 -3.30 1.76
N SER A 301 -3.03 -3.82 1.00
CA SER A 301 -1.62 -3.61 1.30
C SER A 301 -1.04 -2.37 0.62
N VAL A 302 -0.22 -1.61 1.36
CA VAL A 302 0.52 -0.45 0.83
C VAL A 302 1.39 -0.87 -0.35
N GLU A 303 1.93 -2.08 -0.32
CA GLU A 303 2.80 -2.64 -1.35
C GLU A 303 2.08 -2.92 -2.66
N ARG A 304 0.83 -3.41 -2.60
CA ARG A 304 0.01 -3.56 -3.82
C ARG A 304 -0.28 -2.21 -4.46
N ILE A 305 -0.61 -1.20 -3.65
CA ILE A 305 -0.80 0.17 -4.16
C ILE A 305 0.51 0.70 -4.76
N LEU A 306 1.65 0.52 -4.09
CA LEU A 306 2.95 0.97 -4.55
C LEU A 306 3.30 0.38 -5.92
N ILE A 307 3.14 -0.93 -6.11
CA ILE A 307 3.44 -1.55 -7.40
C ILE A 307 2.42 -1.18 -8.48
N THR A 308 1.15 -1.03 -8.13
CA THR A 308 0.13 -0.50 -9.04
C THR A 308 0.51 0.89 -9.52
N LEU A 309 0.86 1.82 -8.63
CA LEU A 309 1.26 3.17 -9.03
C LEU A 309 2.53 3.17 -9.88
N LEU A 310 3.52 2.34 -9.56
CA LEU A 310 4.74 2.24 -10.36
C LEU A 310 4.49 1.68 -11.76
N LEU A 311 3.57 0.72 -11.90
CA LEU A 311 3.20 0.14 -13.18
C LEU A 311 2.33 1.08 -13.99
N ASP A 312 1.35 1.70 -13.34
CA ASP A 312 0.34 2.52 -14.00
C ASP A 312 0.93 3.85 -14.48
N ALA A 313 1.86 4.43 -13.70
CA ALA A 313 2.56 5.66 -14.04
C ALA A 313 3.70 5.45 -15.04
N TYR A 314 4.20 4.22 -15.25
CA TYR A 314 5.36 3.98 -16.10
C TYR A 314 5.04 4.24 -17.57
N ASP A 315 5.83 5.13 -18.18
CA ASP A 315 5.69 5.50 -19.58
C ASP A 315 7.05 5.62 -20.27
N GLU A 316 7.04 5.42 -21.59
CA GLU A 316 8.18 5.59 -22.49
C GLU A 316 7.75 6.39 -23.72
N GLU A 317 8.32 7.57 -23.93
CA GLU A 317 8.05 8.42 -25.09
C GLU A 317 9.30 8.72 -25.90
N ASP A 318 9.18 8.88 -27.22
CA ASP A 318 10.29 9.36 -28.06
C ASP A 318 10.38 10.88 -27.99
N VAL A 319 11.54 11.40 -27.59
CA VAL A 319 11.80 12.83 -27.59
C VAL A 319 13.07 13.08 -28.38
N ARG A 320 12.89 13.57 -29.62
CA ARG A 320 13.98 13.91 -30.55
C ARG A 320 14.88 12.72 -30.87
N GLY A 321 14.30 11.52 -31.04
CA GLY A 321 15.03 10.29 -31.35
C GLY A 321 15.72 9.64 -30.15
N GLU A 322 15.45 10.12 -28.93
CA GLU A 322 15.89 9.49 -27.68
C GLU A 322 14.70 9.08 -26.82
N THR A 323 14.65 7.81 -26.42
CA THR A 323 13.63 7.31 -25.48
C THR A 323 13.71 8.02 -24.13
N ARG A 324 12.58 8.55 -23.66
CA ARG A 324 12.37 9.13 -22.33
C ARG A 324 11.53 8.20 -21.50
N VAL A 325 12.13 7.66 -20.44
CA VAL A 325 11.42 6.94 -19.39
C VAL A 325 10.94 7.95 -18.35
N LEU A 326 9.68 7.88 -17.95
CA LEU A 326 9.12 8.71 -16.89
C LEU A 326 8.07 7.96 -16.06
N LEU A 327 7.81 8.46 -14.86
CA LEU A 327 6.70 8.03 -14.02
C LEU A 327 5.66 9.15 -13.94
N ARG A 328 4.49 8.96 -14.56
CA ARG A 328 3.36 9.88 -14.54
C ARG A 328 2.55 9.84 -13.23
N PHE A 329 3.21 9.88 -12.08
CA PHE A 329 2.51 9.91 -10.79
C PHE A 329 1.57 11.10 -10.69
N HIS A 330 0.42 10.89 -10.02
CA HIS A 330 -0.38 11.99 -9.51
C HIS A 330 0.48 12.88 -8.59
N ARG A 331 0.22 14.20 -8.63
CA ARG A 331 1.09 15.20 -8.01
C ARG A 331 1.23 15.02 -6.50
N ASP A 332 0.16 14.56 -5.85
CA ASP A 332 0.14 14.38 -4.39
C ASP A 332 0.87 13.12 -3.92
N VAL A 333 0.94 12.10 -4.77
CA VAL A 333 1.59 10.83 -4.42
C VAL A 333 3.09 10.82 -4.75
N ALA A 334 3.53 11.74 -5.62
CA ALA A 334 4.92 11.82 -6.08
C ALA A 334 5.94 11.89 -4.90
N PRO A 335 7.00 11.05 -4.92
CA PRO A 335 8.03 11.01 -3.88
C PRO A 335 8.71 12.36 -3.67
N VAL A 336 9.01 13.03 -4.79
CA VAL A 336 9.50 14.40 -4.87
C VAL A 336 8.44 15.19 -5.63
N GLN A 337 7.98 16.29 -5.05
CA GLN A 337 6.99 17.17 -5.68
C GLN A 337 7.67 18.25 -6.52
N VAL A 338 8.79 18.80 -6.03
CA VAL A 338 9.51 19.87 -6.71
C VAL A 338 11.02 19.64 -6.65
N ALA A 339 11.69 19.59 -7.79
CA ALA A 339 13.14 19.58 -7.85
C ALA A 339 13.68 20.98 -8.15
N VAL A 340 14.72 21.44 -7.45
CA VAL A 340 15.39 22.72 -7.72
C VAL A 340 16.80 22.48 -8.22
N MET A 341 17.15 23.08 -9.35
CA MET A 341 18.37 22.76 -10.08
C MET A 341 19.00 24.02 -10.66
N PRO A 342 20.29 24.31 -10.41
CA PRO A 342 20.98 25.35 -11.13
C PRO A 342 21.27 24.89 -12.58
N LEU A 343 21.28 25.83 -13.53
CA LEU A 343 21.59 25.58 -14.93
C LEU A 343 23.02 25.02 -15.10
N SER A 344 23.95 25.50 -14.27
CA SER A 344 25.34 25.06 -14.23
C SER A 344 25.86 24.96 -12.79
N LYS A 345 27.06 24.42 -12.60
CA LYS A 345 27.69 24.27 -11.27
C LYS A 345 28.45 25.52 -10.80
N LYS A 346 28.20 26.68 -11.41
CA LYS A 346 28.85 27.92 -10.99
C LYS A 346 28.25 28.39 -9.68
N GLU A 347 29.09 28.86 -8.78
CA GLU A 347 28.69 29.31 -7.44
C GLU A 347 27.60 30.40 -7.47
N GLU A 348 27.67 31.28 -8.47
CA GLU A 348 26.67 32.34 -8.71
C GLU A 348 25.25 31.81 -8.94
N LEU A 349 25.07 30.55 -9.39
CA LEU A 349 23.76 29.91 -9.53
C LEU A 349 23.40 28.99 -8.37
N ILE A 350 24.40 28.47 -7.67
CA ILE A 350 24.21 27.51 -6.57
C ILE A 350 23.52 28.20 -5.39
N ALA A 351 24.03 29.35 -4.94
CA ALA A 351 23.44 30.06 -3.80
C ALA A 351 21.97 30.46 -4.06
N PRO A 352 21.63 31.11 -5.19
CA PRO A 352 20.22 31.40 -5.51
C PRO A 352 19.34 30.14 -5.63
N ALA A 353 19.84 29.04 -6.19
CA ALA A 353 19.09 27.79 -6.25
C ALA A 353 18.81 27.20 -4.85
N ARG A 354 19.75 27.33 -3.92
CA ARG A 354 19.56 26.92 -2.53
C ARG A 354 18.55 27.80 -1.80
N GLU A 355 18.57 29.11 -2.06
CA GLU A 355 17.57 30.05 -1.53
C GLU A 355 16.16 29.70 -2.03
N VAL A 356 16.00 29.50 -3.35
CA VAL A 356 14.74 29.07 -3.96
C VAL A 356 14.25 27.75 -3.35
N MET A 357 15.12 26.76 -3.18
CA MET A 357 14.76 25.52 -2.49
C MET A 357 14.31 25.79 -1.05
N GLY A 358 15.00 26.68 -0.33
CA GLY A 358 14.65 27.09 1.03
C GLY A 358 13.23 27.65 1.14
N LEU A 359 12.80 28.44 0.15
CA LEU A 359 11.44 28.99 0.06
C LEU A 359 10.37 27.89 -0.13
N LEU A 360 10.72 26.81 -0.82
CA LEU A 360 9.78 25.74 -1.21
C LEU A 360 9.66 24.60 -0.19
N LYS A 361 10.71 24.34 0.57
CA LYS A 361 10.77 23.25 1.58
C LYS A 361 9.60 23.21 2.58
N PRO A 362 9.07 24.34 3.10
CA PRO A 362 7.95 24.29 4.03
C PRO A 362 6.65 23.77 3.42
N TRP A 363 6.54 23.78 2.09
CA TRP A 363 5.30 23.51 1.36
C TRP A 363 5.34 22.18 0.59
N TYR A 364 6.53 21.78 0.11
CA TYR A 364 6.67 20.67 -0.81
C TYR A 364 7.80 19.72 -0.40
N ARG A 365 7.67 18.45 -0.82
CA ARG A 365 8.79 17.50 -0.80
C ARG A 365 9.78 17.88 -1.89
N THR A 366 10.82 18.63 -1.52
CA THR A 366 11.79 19.17 -2.46
C THR A 366 13.04 18.32 -2.61
N GLU A 367 13.59 18.25 -3.83
CA GLU A 367 14.93 17.73 -4.09
C GLU A 367 15.83 18.81 -4.68
N TYR A 368 17.13 18.75 -4.40
CA TYR A 368 18.12 19.61 -5.05
C TYR A 368 19.08 18.77 -5.89
N ASP A 369 19.17 19.08 -7.18
CA ASP A 369 20.06 18.37 -8.10
C ASP A 369 21.04 19.32 -8.80
N GLN A 370 22.31 19.21 -8.41
CA GLN A 370 23.46 19.88 -9.06
C GLN A 370 24.45 18.87 -9.68
N THR A 371 24.03 17.63 -9.84
CA THR A 371 24.91 16.55 -10.31
C THR A 371 25.43 16.80 -11.73
N GLY A 372 26.50 16.09 -12.10
CA GLY A 372 27.15 16.24 -13.42
C GLY A 372 26.22 15.95 -14.61
N GLY A 373 26.45 16.66 -15.70
CA GLY A 373 25.62 16.62 -16.91
C GLY A 373 25.00 17.99 -17.24
N ASN A 374 24.39 18.08 -18.42
CA ASN A 374 23.56 19.23 -18.79
C ASN A 374 22.21 19.19 -18.02
N ILE A 375 21.47 20.29 -18.06
CA ILE A 375 20.17 20.39 -17.38
C ILE A 375 19.17 19.34 -17.90
N GLY A 376 19.24 18.98 -19.18
CA GLY A 376 18.42 17.92 -19.78
C GLY A 376 18.59 16.57 -19.08
N ARG A 377 19.83 16.16 -18.78
CA ARG A 377 20.10 14.93 -18.03
C ARG A 377 19.54 14.97 -16.61
N ARG A 378 19.50 16.14 -15.96
CA ARG A 378 18.89 16.29 -14.63
C ARG A 378 17.36 16.17 -14.72
N TYR A 379 16.73 16.83 -15.70
CA TYR A 379 15.31 16.64 -15.98
C TYR A 379 14.96 15.16 -16.21
N ARG A 380 15.74 14.43 -17.02
CA ARG A 380 15.50 12.99 -17.26
C ARG A 380 15.54 12.16 -15.98
N ARG A 381 16.38 12.49 -15.00
CA ARG A 381 16.42 11.78 -13.71
C ARG A 381 15.20 12.06 -12.86
N GLN A 382 14.75 13.31 -12.87
CA GLN A 382 13.53 13.73 -12.17
C GLN A 382 12.28 13.12 -12.80
N ASP A 383 12.24 13.03 -14.13
CA ASP A 383 11.20 12.36 -14.90
C ASP A 383 11.12 10.87 -14.52
N GLU A 384 12.26 10.17 -14.45
CA GLU A 384 12.37 8.75 -14.08
C GLU A 384 11.92 8.43 -12.63
N ILE A 385 11.82 9.43 -11.75
CA ILE A 385 11.28 9.28 -10.39
C ILE A 385 9.92 9.95 -10.22
N GLY A 386 9.38 10.51 -11.30
CA GLY A 386 8.05 11.08 -11.40
C GLY A 386 7.86 12.43 -10.74
N THR A 387 8.91 13.22 -10.57
CA THR A 387 8.83 14.58 -10.02
C THR A 387 7.98 15.48 -10.93
N PRO A 388 6.83 16.01 -10.46
CA PRO A 388 5.92 16.79 -11.29
C PRO A 388 6.51 18.11 -11.81
N PHE A 389 7.26 18.83 -10.97
CA PHE A 389 7.80 20.14 -11.32
C PHE A 389 9.30 20.25 -11.05
N CYS A 390 10.01 20.82 -12.01
CA CYS A 390 11.43 21.12 -11.91
C CYS A 390 11.64 22.64 -12.04
N ILE A 391 12.30 23.24 -11.06
CA ILE A 391 12.65 24.66 -11.02
C ILE A 391 14.11 24.83 -11.43
N THR A 392 14.34 25.56 -12.51
CA THR A 392 15.68 25.86 -13.00
C THR A 392 16.06 27.30 -12.69
N VAL A 393 17.23 27.45 -12.07
CA VAL A 393 17.89 28.73 -11.82
C VAL A 393 19.00 28.95 -12.84
N ASP A 394 18.84 29.96 -13.68
CA ASP A 394 19.71 30.28 -14.81
C ASP A 394 20.44 31.63 -14.62
N PHE A 395 21.26 32.03 -15.60
CA PHE A 395 21.98 33.30 -15.53
C PHE A 395 21.07 34.52 -15.57
N ASP A 396 19.92 34.42 -16.26
CA ASP A 396 18.95 35.50 -16.33
C ASP A 396 18.31 35.74 -14.94
N THR A 397 18.20 34.69 -14.12
CA THR A 397 17.71 34.75 -12.72
C THR A 397 18.48 35.78 -11.89
N LEU A 398 19.78 35.96 -12.17
CA LEU A 398 20.64 36.92 -11.44
C LEU A 398 20.25 38.38 -11.70
N ASN A 399 19.58 38.64 -12.83
CA ASN A 399 19.17 39.97 -13.25
C ASN A 399 17.69 40.23 -12.94
N ASP A 400 16.81 39.29 -13.29
CA ASP A 400 15.36 39.49 -13.23
C ASP A 400 14.68 38.87 -12.01
N ARG A 401 15.43 38.12 -11.19
CA ARG A 401 14.92 37.38 -10.02
C ARG A 401 13.72 36.48 -10.36
N ALA A 402 13.73 35.87 -11.55
CA ALA A 402 12.75 34.91 -11.99
C ALA A 402 13.40 33.54 -12.26
N VAL A 403 12.62 32.48 -12.10
CA VAL A 403 13.05 31.09 -12.33
C VAL A 403 12.16 30.41 -13.35
N THR A 404 12.64 29.33 -13.95
CA THR A 404 11.85 28.56 -14.91
C THR A 404 11.24 27.34 -14.24
N ILE A 405 9.91 27.24 -14.26
CA ILE A 405 9.18 26.02 -13.89
C ILE A 405 9.04 25.15 -15.14
N ARG A 406 9.52 23.91 -15.08
CA ARG A 406 9.25 22.87 -16.07
C ARG A 406 8.27 21.86 -15.51
N GLU A 407 7.20 21.58 -16.23
CA GLU A 407 6.24 20.52 -15.89
C GLU A 407 6.65 19.19 -16.54
N ARG A 408 6.48 18.08 -15.82
CA ARG A 408 6.93 16.74 -16.22
C ARG A 408 6.23 16.27 -17.49
N ASP A 409 4.90 16.25 -17.53
CA ASP A 409 4.16 15.52 -18.55
C ASP A 409 4.21 16.20 -19.92
N SER A 410 3.95 17.51 -19.96
CA SER A 410 3.96 18.35 -21.16
C SER A 410 5.35 18.82 -21.57
N MET A 411 6.32 18.78 -20.65
CA MET A 411 7.64 19.43 -20.79
C MET A 411 7.60 20.96 -20.95
N GLU A 412 6.42 21.58 -20.81
CA GLU A 412 6.27 23.03 -20.94
C GLU A 412 7.07 23.77 -19.86
N GLN A 413 7.58 24.94 -20.24
CA GLN A 413 8.41 25.79 -19.40
C GLN A 413 7.77 27.16 -19.26
N GLU A 414 7.73 27.65 -18.02
CA GLU A 414 7.14 28.92 -17.65
C GLU A 414 8.13 29.70 -16.78
N ARG A 415 8.44 30.95 -17.16
CA ARG A 415 9.31 31.83 -16.36
C ARG A 415 8.48 32.63 -15.35
N VAL A 416 8.78 32.49 -14.07
CA VAL A 416 7.97 33.03 -12.97
C VAL A 416 8.86 33.80 -11.99
N PRO A 417 8.48 35.02 -11.55
CA PRO A 417 9.21 35.73 -10.50
C PRO A 417 9.31 34.90 -9.21
N VAL A 418 10.48 34.88 -8.57
CA VAL A 418 10.70 34.12 -7.32
C VAL A 418 9.69 34.52 -6.24
N ALA A 419 9.31 35.80 -6.19
CA ALA A 419 8.33 36.31 -5.23
C ALA A 419 6.93 35.67 -5.36
N GLY A 420 6.53 35.24 -6.56
CA GLY A 420 5.23 34.59 -6.82
C GLY A 420 5.32 33.08 -6.99
N LEU A 421 6.50 32.48 -6.80
CA LEU A 421 6.76 31.08 -7.13
C LEU A 421 5.91 30.10 -6.29
N VAL A 422 5.75 30.37 -4.99
CA VAL A 422 4.99 29.48 -4.09
C VAL A 422 3.52 29.43 -4.49
N ASP A 423 2.90 30.60 -4.71
CA ASP A 423 1.49 30.69 -5.11
C ASP A 423 1.27 30.10 -6.48
N ARG A 424 2.19 30.35 -7.42
CA ARG A 424 2.11 29.74 -8.75
C ARG A 424 2.21 28.22 -8.69
N LEU A 425 3.05 27.65 -7.82
CA LEU A 425 3.09 26.20 -7.61
C LEU A 425 1.81 25.69 -6.94
N ARG A 426 1.22 26.41 -5.98
CA ARG A 426 -0.07 26.01 -5.37
C ARG A 426 -1.16 25.88 -6.43
N GLU A 427 -1.33 26.88 -7.29
CA GLU A 427 -2.27 26.82 -8.41
C GLU A 427 -2.05 25.58 -9.31
N ARG A 428 -0.80 25.14 -9.44
CA ARG A 428 -0.42 23.97 -10.24
C ARG A 428 -0.60 22.66 -9.48
N PHE A 429 -0.59 22.62 -8.16
CA PHE A 429 -0.91 21.40 -7.42
C PHE A 429 -2.43 21.22 -7.23
N GLY A 430 -3.20 22.31 -7.29
CA GLY A 430 -4.62 22.33 -6.93
C GLY A 430 -4.78 22.65 -5.45
#